data_AF-A0A1E3XFD5-F1
#
_entry.id   AF-A0A1E3XFD5-F1
#
_cell.length_a   1.000
_cell.length_b   1.000
_cell.length_c   1.000
_cell.angle_alpha   90.00
_cell.angle_beta   90.00
_cell.angle_gamma   90.00
#
_symmetry.space_group_name_H-M   'P 1'
#
loop_
_entity.id
_entity.type
_entity.pdbx_description
1 polymer ?
#
loop_
_entity_poly.entity_id
_entity_poly.type
_entity_poly.pdbx_seq_one_letter_code
_entity_poly.pdbx_strand_id
1 'polypeptide(L)'
;MDGIKSFIENLLDTYEKRVAVISQAMRATADNLRDLSKEQAEMALQLRDTLAKKTSFRRKDFDSFLQDVVIQNLDREKEITKALEDLQKEEESMIARLRDILTGKENVKLVEFKLISKDLIERLSQREKKAADMLRWFHIEQEELTRGLRKLIDKEDIRIKDFKVMVESIKLRQQERDSDVGRMLEDLEEVQQQINWQWEDLRKSYLIS
;
A
#
# COMPACT_ATOMS: atom_id res chain seq x y z
N MET A 1 -31.23 15.93 -22.07
CA MET A 1 -30.82 14.61 -21.55
C MET A 1 -29.39 14.25 -21.95
N ASP A 2 -28.94 14.60 -23.16
CA ASP A 2 -27.55 14.33 -23.62
C ASP A 2 -26.45 14.95 -22.75
N GLY A 3 -26.66 16.16 -22.20
CA GLY A 3 -25.66 16.80 -21.33
C GLY A 3 -25.41 16.07 -20.01
N ILE A 4 -26.44 15.44 -19.42
CA ILE A 4 -26.31 14.65 -18.18
C ILE A 4 -25.63 13.31 -18.48
N LYS A 5 -25.96 12.69 -19.62
CA LYS A 5 -25.34 11.44 -20.03
C LYS A 5 -23.84 11.61 -20.29
N SER A 6 -23.47 12.63 -21.08
CA SER A 6 -22.06 12.97 -21.34
C SER A 6 -21.29 13.35 -20.06
N PHE A 7 -21.95 14.03 -19.10
CA PHE A 7 -21.36 14.31 -17.79
C PHE A 7 -21.00 13.03 -17.03
N ILE A 8 -21.96 12.10 -16.92
CA ILE A 8 -21.75 10.87 -16.15
C ILE A 8 -20.74 9.95 -16.87
N GLU A 9 -20.72 9.92 -18.20
CA GLU A 9 -19.70 9.21 -18.98
C GLU A 9 -18.29 9.76 -18.72
N ASN A 10 -18.09 11.08 -18.77
CA ASN A 10 -16.81 11.71 -18.45
C ASN A 10 -16.38 11.47 -17.00
N LEU A 11 -17.33 11.49 -16.07
CA LEU A 11 -17.11 11.23 -14.65
C LEU A 11 -16.64 9.79 -14.42
N LEU A 12 -17.29 8.83 -15.09
CA LEU A 12 -16.92 7.41 -15.06
C LEU A 12 -15.52 7.21 -15.66
N ASP A 13 -15.24 7.76 -16.84
CA ASP A 13 -13.93 7.64 -17.49
C ASP A 13 -12.80 8.17 -16.60
N THR A 14 -13.04 9.29 -15.91
CA THR A 14 -12.08 9.88 -14.98
C THR A 14 -11.87 8.98 -13.76
N TYR A 15 -12.95 8.41 -13.23
CA TYR A 15 -12.89 7.45 -12.12
C TYR A 15 -12.12 6.18 -12.50
N GLU A 16 -12.42 5.59 -13.66
CA GLU A 16 -11.76 4.39 -14.17
C GLU A 16 -10.26 4.61 -14.37
N LYS A 17 -9.87 5.77 -14.91
CA LYS A 17 -8.45 6.15 -15.05
C LYS A 17 -7.77 6.27 -13.69
N ARG A 18 -8.41 6.91 -12.71
CA ARG A 18 -7.86 7.05 -11.35
C ARG A 18 -7.62 5.68 -10.71
N VAL A 19 -8.66 4.85 -10.70
CA VAL A 19 -8.60 3.47 -10.18
C VAL A 19 -7.48 2.70 -10.85
N ALA A 20 -7.34 2.78 -12.18
CA ALA A 20 -6.29 2.09 -12.92
C ALA A 20 -4.88 2.55 -12.52
N VAL A 21 -4.64 3.87 -12.44
CA VAL A 21 -3.34 4.43 -12.06
C VAL A 21 -2.97 4.05 -10.63
N ILE A 22 -3.89 4.19 -9.68
CA ILE A 22 -3.66 3.87 -8.28
C ILE A 22 -3.42 2.36 -8.11
N SER A 23 -4.26 1.53 -8.71
CA SER A 23 -4.08 0.07 -8.72
C SER A 23 -2.74 -0.36 -9.33
N GLN A 24 -2.25 0.34 -10.36
CA GLN A 24 -0.94 0.07 -10.95
C GLN A 24 0.19 0.46 -10.00
N ALA A 25 0.13 1.66 -9.40
CA ALA A 25 1.12 2.14 -8.44
C ALA A 25 1.20 1.23 -7.20
N MET A 26 0.05 0.81 -6.67
CA MET A 26 -0.02 -0.12 -5.55
C MET A 26 0.59 -1.48 -5.89
N ARG A 27 0.30 -2.04 -7.06
CA ARG A 27 0.90 -3.31 -7.52
C ARG A 27 2.41 -3.21 -7.69
N ALA A 28 2.90 -2.14 -8.34
CA ALA A 28 4.33 -1.92 -8.50
C ALA A 28 5.03 -1.78 -7.12
N THR A 29 4.39 -1.11 -6.16
CA THR A 29 4.91 -0.99 -4.80
C THR A 29 4.96 -2.34 -4.11
N ALA A 30 3.90 -3.15 -4.21
CA ALA A 30 3.86 -4.51 -3.65
C ALA A 30 4.93 -5.43 -4.26
N ASP A 31 5.15 -5.37 -5.58
CA ASP A 31 6.21 -6.13 -6.26
C ASP A 31 7.60 -5.72 -5.77
N ASN A 32 7.87 -4.41 -5.64
CA ASN A 32 9.12 -3.90 -5.09
C ASN A 32 9.37 -4.39 -3.64
N LEU A 33 8.31 -4.37 -2.82
CA LEU A 33 8.38 -4.84 -1.44
C LEU A 33 8.66 -6.36 -1.36
N ARG A 34 8.07 -7.15 -2.26
CA ARG A 34 8.38 -8.58 -2.37
C ARG A 34 9.84 -8.82 -2.74
N ASP A 35 10.39 -8.02 -3.63
CA ASP A 35 11.80 -8.15 -4.01
C ASP A 35 12.74 -7.75 -2.87
N LEU A 36 12.38 -6.73 -2.07
CA LEU A 36 13.07 -6.42 -0.80
C LEU A 36 12.97 -7.58 0.20
N SER A 37 11.80 -8.20 0.36
CA SER A 37 11.63 -9.40 1.21
C SER A 37 12.58 -10.53 0.80
N LYS A 38 12.77 -10.76 -0.52
CA LYS A 38 13.72 -11.76 -1.03
C LYS A 38 15.16 -11.39 -0.69
N GLU A 39 15.57 -10.14 -0.92
CA GLU A 39 16.91 -9.66 -0.57
C GLU A 39 17.20 -9.87 0.93
N GLN A 40 16.23 -9.55 1.78
CA GLN A 40 16.33 -9.78 3.22
C GLN A 40 16.48 -11.25 3.58
N ALA A 41 15.73 -12.14 2.92
CA ALA A 41 15.86 -13.58 3.13
C ALA A 41 17.27 -14.07 2.76
N GLU A 42 17.84 -13.58 1.67
CA GLU A 42 19.22 -13.89 1.25
C GLU A 42 20.25 -13.38 2.26
N MET A 43 20.13 -12.12 2.71
CA MET A 43 20.98 -11.54 3.76
C MET A 43 20.89 -12.33 5.07
N ALA A 44 19.68 -12.75 5.44
CA ALA A 44 19.40 -13.54 6.62
C ALA A 44 20.08 -14.93 6.56
N LEU A 45 20.06 -15.58 5.39
CA LEU A 45 20.79 -16.82 5.13
C LEU A 45 22.31 -16.62 5.21
N GLN A 46 22.84 -15.54 4.62
CA GLN A 46 24.27 -15.20 4.69
C GLN A 46 24.74 -15.01 6.14
N LEU A 47 23.95 -14.31 6.96
CA LEU A 47 24.23 -14.14 8.39
C LEU A 47 24.24 -15.48 9.13
N ARG A 48 23.26 -16.34 8.85
CA ARG A 48 23.18 -17.68 9.43
C ARG A 48 24.45 -18.49 9.15
N ASP A 49 24.90 -18.50 7.90
CA ASP A 49 26.06 -19.27 7.47
C ASP A 49 27.37 -18.70 8.04
N THR A 50 27.46 -17.38 8.19
CA THR A 50 28.59 -16.69 8.84
C THR A 50 28.68 -17.06 10.32
N LEU A 51 27.54 -17.07 11.02
CA LEU A 51 27.47 -17.46 12.43
C LEU A 51 27.79 -18.94 12.64
N ALA A 52 27.35 -19.81 11.74
CA ALA A 52 27.62 -21.24 11.81
C ALA A 52 29.12 -21.56 11.71
N LYS A 53 29.89 -20.80 10.93
CA LYS A 53 31.33 -20.98 10.76
C LYS A 53 32.15 -20.60 12.00
N LYS A 54 31.63 -19.72 12.87
CA LYS A 54 32.39 -19.13 13.98
C LYS A 54 32.34 -19.89 15.30
N THR A 55 31.81 -21.13 15.33
CA THR A 55 31.74 -22.08 16.48
C THR A 55 31.18 -21.55 17.82
N SER A 56 30.86 -20.26 17.94
CA SER A 56 30.53 -19.59 19.20
C SER A 56 29.04 -19.37 19.43
N PHE A 57 28.17 -19.79 18.50
CA PHE A 57 26.76 -19.40 18.52
C PHE A 57 25.76 -20.49 18.87
N ARG A 58 24.78 -20.12 19.70
CA ARG A 58 23.51 -20.83 19.90
C ARG A 58 22.67 -20.71 18.63
N ARG A 59 23.07 -21.45 17.60
CA ARG A 59 22.43 -21.48 16.27
C ARG A 59 20.90 -21.59 16.36
N LYS A 60 20.40 -22.39 17.30
CA LYS A 60 18.96 -22.54 17.56
C LYS A 60 18.25 -21.22 17.92
N ASP A 61 18.87 -20.37 18.76
CA ASP A 61 18.29 -19.09 19.18
C ASP A 61 18.24 -18.11 18.00
N PHE A 62 19.28 -18.13 17.16
CA PHE A 62 19.32 -17.32 15.94
C PHE A 62 18.31 -17.80 14.91
N ASP A 63 18.25 -19.11 14.64
CA ASP A 63 17.33 -19.71 13.67
C ASP A 63 15.87 -19.45 14.07
N SER A 64 15.52 -19.63 15.35
CA SER A 64 14.18 -19.31 15.88
C SER A 64 13.83 -17.84 15.66
N PHE A 65 14.78 -16.95 15.94
CA PHE A 65 14.56 -15.51 15.83
C PHE A 65 14.45 -15.04 14.37
N LEU A 66 15.28 -15.59 13.48
CA LEU A 66 15.24 -15.33 12.05
C LEU A 66 13.90 -15.80 11.47
N GLN A 67 13.46 -16.97 11.91
CA GLN A 67 12.17 -17.54 11.54
C GLN A 67 11.03 -16.63 11.99
N ASP A 68 11.05 -16.09 13.21
CA ASP A 68 10.03 -15.16 13.68
C ASP A 68 9.94 -13.90 12.82
N VAL A 69 11.09 -13.27 12.51
CA VAL A 69 11.13 -12.04 11.68
C VAL A 69 10.69 -12.31 10.24
N VAL A 70 11.19 -13.40 9.63
CA VAL A 70 10.85 -13.75 8.24
C VAL A 70 9.38 -14.16 8.12
N ILE A 71 8.85 -14.95 9.06
CA ILE A 71 7.42 -15.33 9.05
C ILE A 71 6.54 -14.11 9.23
N GLN A 72 6.86 -13.23 10.19
CA GLN A 72 6.09 -11.99 10.39
C GLN A 72 6.07 -11.11 9.13
N ASN A 73 7.21 -10.98 8.43
CA ASN A 73 7.25 -10.24 7.17
C ASN A 73 6.43 -10.90 6.07
N LEU A 74 6.50 -12.22 5.92
CA LEU A 74 5.71 -12.96 4.92
C LEU A 74 4.21 -12.87 5.18
N ASP A 75 3.79 -12.93 6.44
CA ASP A 75 2.37 -12.83 6.79
C ASP A 75 1.85 -11.41 6.57
N ARG A 76 2.65 -10.38 6.90
CA ARG A 76 2.32 -8.98 6.55
C ARG A 76 2.26 -8.74 5.04
N GLU A 77 3.19 -9.31 4.28
CA GLU A 77 3.19 -9.22 2.80
C GLU A 77 1.89 -9.81 2.23
N LYS A 78 1.44 -10.96 2.75
CA LYS A 78 0.16 -11.57 2.36
C LYS A 78 -1.03 -10.71 2.75
N GLU A 79 -1.03 -10.14 3.96
CA GLU A 79 -2.12 -9.26 4.42
C GLU A 79 -2.25 -8.02 3.53
N ILE A 80 -1.13 -7.40 3.16
CA ILE A 80 -1.10 -6.24 2.27
C ILE A 80 -1.55 -6.63 0.87
N THR A 81 -1.01 -7.71 0.31
CA THR A 81 -1.39 -8.20 -1.02
C THR A 81 -2.90 -8.47 -1.07
N LYS A 82 -3.43 -9.16 -0.06
CA LYS A 82 -4.86 -9.42 0.03
C LYS A 82 -5.68 -8.14 0.15
N ALA A 83 -5.25 -7.18 0.98
CA ALA A 83 -5.96 -5.91 1.14
C ALA A 83 -6.00 -5.11 -0.19
N LEU A 84 -4.93 -5.15 -0.97
CA LEU A 84 -4.86 -4.52 -2.29
C LEU A 84 -5.75 -5.24 -3.32
N GLU A 85 -5.76 -6.57 -3.33
CA GLU A 85 -6.65 -7.35 -4.19
C GLU A 85 -8.13 -7.11 -3.86
N ASP A 86 -8.47 -7.07 -2.58
CA ASP A 86 -9.83 -6.81 -2.12
C ASP A 86 -10.27 -5.39 -2.50
N LEU A 87 -9.37 -4.40 -2.36
CA LEU A 87 -9.61 -3.03 -2.84
C LEU A 87 -9.91 -2.99 -4.33
N GLN A 88 -9.07 -3.63 -5.15
CA GLN A 88 -9.23 -3.66 -6.60
C GLN A 88 -10.57 -4.28 -7.01
N LYS A 89 -10.94 -5.44 -6.43
CA LYS A 89 -12.22 -6.10 -6.73
C LYS A 89 -13.42 -5.22 -6.40
N GLU A 90 -13.34 -4.49 -5.29
CA GLU A 90 -14.41 -3.59 -4.91
C GLU A 90 -14.49 -2.37 -5.83
N GLU A 91 -13.36 -1.79 -6.25
CA GLU A 91 -13.32 -0.69 -7.22
C GLU A 91 -13.90 -1.13 -8.57
N GLU A 92 -13.55 -2.32 -9.06
CA GLU A 92 -14.12 -2.92 -10.28
C GLU A 92 -15.64 -3.13 -10.18
N SER A 93 -16.11 -3.62 -9.04
CA SER A 93 -17.54 -3.79 -8.75
C SER A 93 -18.29 -2.45 -8.76
N MET A 94 -17.68 -1.41 -8.19
CA MET A 94 -18.24 -0.05 -8.19
C MET A 94 -18.32 0.53 -9.60
N ILE A 95 -17.27 0.37 -10.41
CA ILE A 95 -17.26 0.77 -11.82
C ILE A 95 -18.40 0.08 -12.58
N ALA A 96 -18.54 -1.24 -12.41
CA ALA A 96 -19.59 -2.02 -13.06
C ALA A 96 -20.99 -1.50 -12.69
N ARG A 97 -21.23 -1.21 -11.41
CA ARG A 97 -22.51 -0.65 -10.95
C ARG A 97 -22.79 0.72 -11.57
N LEU A 98 -21.79 1.62 -11.62
CA LEU A 98 -21.97 2.93 -12.26
C LEU A 98 -22.31 2.79 -13.75
N ARG A 99 -21.69 1.83 -14.46
CA ARG A 99 -22.04 1.51 -15.86
C ARG A 99 -23.46 0.99 -16.01
N ASP A 100 -23.94 0.17 -15.09
CA ASP A 100 -25.31 -0.35 -15.15
C ASP A 100 -26.37 0.74 -14.92
N ILE A 101 -26.09 1.72 -14.05
CA ILE A 101 -26.92 2.92 -13.89
C ILE A 101 -26.92 3.75 -15.19
N LEU A 102 -25.74 3.99 -15.77
CA LEU A 102 -25.56 4.76 -16.99
C LEU A 102 -26.28 4.16 -18.21
N THR A 103 -26.23 2.84 -18.34
CA THR A 103 -26.85 2.11 -19.44
C THR A 103 -28.35 1.89 -19.24
N GLY A 104 -28.92 2.38 -18.13
CA GLY A 104 -30.34 2.26 -17.81
C GLY A 104 -30.77 0.84 -17.41
N LYS A 105 -29.81 -0.04 -17.09
CA LYS A 105 -30.12 -1.36 -16.54
C LYS A 105 -30.58 -1.29 -15.08
N GLU A 106 -30.11 -0.29 -14.35
CA GLU A 106 -30.58 0.06 -13.01
C GLU A 106 -31.36 1.39 -13.08
N ASN A 107 -32.66 1.37 -12.73
CA ASN A 107 -33.48 2.58 -12.71
C ASN A 107 -33.25 3.34 -11.39
N VAL A 108 -32.25 4.22 -11.37
CA VAL A 108 -31.88 5.03 -10.20
C VAL A 108 -32.35 6.47 -10.40
N LYS A 109 -33.03 7.04 -9.40
CA LYS A 109 -33.42 8.46 -9.45
C LYS A 109 -32.18 9.35 -9.33
N LEU A 110 -32.21 10.55 -9.91
CA LEU A 110 -31.08 11.50 -9.84
C LEU A 110 -30.62 11.79 -8.39
N VAL A 111 -31.56 11.86 -7.44
CA VAL A 111 -31.25 12.07 -6.01
C VAL A 111 -30.50 10.87 -5.42
N GLU A 112 -30.93 9.65 -5.75
CA GLU A 112 -30.28 8.40 -5.32
C GLU A 112 -28.89 8.28 -5.95
N PHE A 113 -28.75 8.61 -7.23
CA PHE A 113 -27.47 8.65 -7.92
C PHE A 113 -26.48 9.59 -7.23
N LYS A 114 -26.91 10.82 -6.87
CA LYS A 114 -26.05 11.77 -6.14
C LYS A 114 -25.57 11.24 -4.80
N LEU A 115 -26.42 10.48 -4.08
CA LEU A 115 -26.05 9.85 -2.81
C LEU A 115 -25.05 8.72 -3.03
N ILE A 116 -25.29 7.86 -4.04
CA ILE A 116 -24.39 6.77 -4.42
C ILE A 116 -23.02 7.30 -4.83
N SER A 117 -22.97 8.34 -5.68
CA SER A 117 -21.69 8.94 -6.09
C SER A 117 -20.92 9.55 -4.92
N LYS A 118 -21.62 10.20 -3.97
CA LYS A 118 -20.96 10.77 -2.78
C LYS A 118 -20.37 9.66 -1.89
N ASP A 119 -21.16 8.65 -1.57
CA ASP A 119 -20.72 7.50 -0.77
C ASP A 119 -19.54 6.76 -1.42
N LEU A 120 -19.57 6.63 -2.75
CA LEU A 120 -18.51 6.00 -3.53
C LEU A 120 -17.19 6.77 -3.45
N ILE A 121 -17.21 8.10 -3.63
CA ILE A 121 -16.02 8.94 -3.52
C ILE A 121 -15.43 8.88 -2.10
N GLU A 122 -16.30 8.92 -1.07
CA GLU A 122 -15.86 8.86 0.32
C GLU A 122 -15.21 7.52 0.67
N ARG A 123 -15.82 6.41 0.24
CA ARG A 123 -15.26 5.06 0.44
C ARG A 123 -13.94 4.89 -0.30
N LEU A 124 -13.87 5.33 -1.55
CA LEU A 124 -12.63 5.28 -2.34
C LEU A 124 -11.52 6.01 -1.58
N SER A 125 -11.75 7.26 -1.19
CA SER A 125 -10.74 8.06 -0.49
C SER A 125 -10.28 7.43 0.83
N GLN A 126 -11.21 6.90 1.64
CA GLN A 126 -10.88 6.21 2.89
C GLN A 126 -10.02 4.96 2.65
N ARG A 127 -10.30 4.21 1.59
CA ARG A 127 -9.62 2.95 1.30
C ARG A 127 -8.27 3.16 0.65
N GLU A 128 -8.17 4.09 -0.29
CA GLU A 128 -6.90 4.54 -0.85
C GLU A 128 -5.97 5.00 0.28
N LYS A 129 -6.48 5.80 1.22
CA LYS A 129 -5.73 6.23 2.40
C LYS A 129 -5.26 5.04 3.24
N LYS A 130 -6.15 4.09 3.53
CA LYS A 130 -5.79 2.88 4.29
C LYS A 130 -4.73 2.05 3.58
N ALA A 131 -4.85 1.83 2.27
CA ALA A 131 -3.89 1.08 1.48
C ALA A 131 -2.54 1.80 1.39
N ALA A 132 -2.56 3.12 1.21
CA ALA A 132 -1.38 3.98 1.27
C ALA A 132 -0.67 3.86 2.63
N ASP A 133 -1.40 3.96 3.74
CA ASP A 133 -0.87 3.81 5.09
C ASP A 133 -0.24 2.41 5.28
N MET A 134 -0.90 1.34 4.85
CA MET A 134 -0.38 -0.03 4.96
C MET A 134 0.91 -0.22 4.17
N LEU A 135 0.93 0.23 2.90
CA LEU A 135 2.13 0.17 2.05
C LEU A 135 3.28 0.97 2.66
N ARG A 136 2.96 2.13 3.22
CA ARG A 136 3.91 3.00 3.90
C ARG A 136 4.56 2.35 5.11
N TRP A 137 3.75 1.81 6.01
CA TRP A 137 4.23 1.14 7.20
C TRP A 137 5.14 -0.03 6.85
N PHE A 138 4.74 -0.83 5.86
CA PHE A 138 5.52 -1.97 5.43
C PHE A 138 6.82 -1.57 4.73
N HIS A 139 6.81 -0.52 3.91
CA HIS A 139 8.03 -0.01 3.29
C HIS A 139 9.07 0.44 4.34
N ILE A 140 8.65 1.19 5.36
CA ILE A 140 9.54 1.62 6.46
C ILE A 140 10.13 0.41 7.17
N GLU A 141 9.30 -0.59 7.48
CA GLU A 141 9.74 -1.82 8.11
C GLU A 141 10.79 -2.57 7.28
N GLN A 142 10.54 -2.69 5.98
CA GLN A 142 11.47 -3.32 5.03
C GLN A 142 12.80 -2.56 4.94
N GLU A 143 12.78 -1.22 4.86
CA GLU A 143 14.02 -0.44 4.83
C GLU A 143 14.85 -0.57 6.11
N GLU A 144 14.19 -0.49 7.28
CA GLU A 144 14.89 -0.60 8.57
C GLU A 144 15.47 -2.00 8.76
N LEU A 145 14.74 -3.05 8.38
CA LEU A 145 15.25 -4.41 8.42
C LEU A 145 16.43 -4.60 7.47
N THR A 146 16.31 -4.18 6.21
CA THR A 146 17.41 -4.25 5.23
C THR A 146 18.65 -3.52 5.74
N ARG A 147 18.49 -2.31 6.28
CA ARG A 147 19.61 -1.55 6.87
C ARG A 147 20.22 -2.26 8.06
N GLY A 148 19.40 -2.84 8.92
CA GLY A 148 19.84 -3.61 10.06
C GLY A 148 20.67 -4.83 9.65
N LEU A 149 20.17 -5.62 8.71
CA LEU A 149 20.84 -6.82 8.19
C LEU A 149 22.18 -6.46 7.55
N ARG A 150 22.24 -5.42 6.70
CA ARG A 150 23.51 -4.94 6.12
C ARG A 150 24.54 -4.57 7.19
N LYS A 151 24.15 -3.79 8.20
CA LYS A 151 25.03 -3.44 9.33
C LYS A 151 25.56 -4.65 10.10
N LEU A 152 24.80 -5.73 10.17
CA LEU A 152 25.26 -6.96 10.80
C LEU A 152 26.23 -7.70 9.89
N ILE A 153 25.94 -7.81 8.60
CA ILE A 153 26.83 -8.45 7.62
C ILE A 153 28.20 -7.77 7.58
N ASP A 154 28.24 -6.45 7.67
CA ASP A 154 29.48 -5.66 7.66
C ASP A 154 30.31 -5.81 8.95
N LYS A 155 29.75 -6.37 10.03
CA LYS A 155 30.50 -6.61 11.27
C LYS A 155 31.33 -7.88 11.16
N GLU A 156 32.62 -7.75 11.44
CA GLU A 156 33.51 -8.92 11.51
C GLU A 156 33.06 -9.92 12.57
N ASP A 157 32.70 -9.49 13.78
CA ASP A 157 32.25 -10.39 14.86
C ASP A 157 30.81 -10.07 15.31
N ILE A 158 29.88 -10.90 14.85
CA ILE A 158 28.45 -10.72 15.08
C ILE A 158 28.02 -11.53 16.30
N ARG A 159 27.38 -10.89 17.27
CA ARG A 159 26.77 -11.58 18.41
C ARG A 159 25.24 -11.55 18.36
N ILE A 160 24.55 -12.51 18.98
CA ILE A 160 23.08 -12.47 19.18
C ILE A 160 22.64 -11.15 19.81
N LYS A 161 23.44 -10.57 20.71
CA LYS A 161 23.14 -9.27 21.31
C LYS A 161 23.09 -8.16 20.24
N ASP A 162 23.96 -8.19 19.24
CA ASP A 162 23.93 -7.24 18.12
C ASP A 162 22.63 -7.39 17.31
N PHE A 163 22.18 -8.63 17.08
CA PHE A 163 20.90 -8.90 16.39
C PHE A 163 19.69 -8.40 17.20
N LYS A 164 19.69 -8.63 18.52
CA LYS A 164 18.62 -8.11 19.41
C LYS A 164 18.58 -6.59 19.43
N VAL A 165 19.74 -5.94 19.51
CA VAL A 165 19.83 -4.47 19.47
C VAL A 165 19.33 -3.94 18.13
N MET A 166 19.65 -4.61 17.02
CA MET A 166 19.10 -4.25 15.72
C MET A 166 17.57 -4.29 15.73
N VAL A 167 16.96 -5.38 16.19
CA VAL A 167 15.49 -5.49 16.20
C VAL A 167 14.82 -4.47 17.10
N GLU A 168 15.35 -4.24 18.30
CA GLU A 168 14.82 -3.18 19.16
C GLU A 168 14.99 -1.79 18.52
N SER A 169 16.08 -1.55 17.79
CA SER A 169 16.26 -0.30 17.04
C SER A 169 15.28 -0.15 15.87
N ILE A 170 14.90 -1.26 15.20
CA ILE A 170 13.88 -1.25 14.15
C ILE A 170 12.53 -0.90 14.75
N LYS A 171 12.14 -1.54 15.87
CA LYS A 171 10.88 -1.24 16.58
C LYS A 171 10.79 0.20 17.06
N LEU A 172 11.87 0.75 17.60
CA LEU A 172 11.93 2.15 18.06
C LEU A 172 11.83 3.12 16.88
N ARG A 173 12.56 2.87 15.79
CA ARG A 173 12.56 3.75 14.60
C ARG A 173 11.26 3.70 13.81
N GLN A 174 10.56 2.57 13.84
CA GLN A 174 9.19 2.47 13.31
C GLN A 174 8.27 3.52 13.96
N GLN A 175 8.47 3.84 15.25
CA GLN A 175 7.68 4.88 15.92
C GLN A 175 8.09 6.31 15.53
N GLU A 176 9.29 6.50 14.96
CA GLU A 176 9.86 7.82 14.67
C GLU A 176 9.80 8.21 13.17
N ARG A 177 9.80 7.24 12.25
CA ARG A 177 9.93 7.47 10.79
C ARG A 177 8.62 7.66 10.04
N ASP A 178 7.59 8.11 10.75
CA ASP A 178 6.32 8.57 10.20
C ASP A 178 6.43 9.88 9.38
N SER A 179 7.60 10.24 8.84
CA SER A 179 7.81 11.49 8.07
C SER A 179 8.27 11.29 6.63
N ASP A 180 9.17 10.34 6.32
CA ASP A 180 9.79 10.27 4.98
C ASP A 180 8.89 9.63 3.91
N VAL A 181 8.15 8.59 4.26
CA VAL A 181 7.11 8.05 3.36
C VAL A 181 5.90 8.98 3.25
N GLY A 182 5.81 9.98 4.14
CA GLY A 182 4.88 11.08 4.01
C GLY A 182 5.04 11.79 2.67
N ARG A 183 6.26 11.95 2.17
CA ARG A 183 6.53 12.62 0.89
C ARG A 183 6.09 11.85 -0.36
N MET A 184 6.26 10.52 -0.39
CA MET A 184 5.76 9.72 -1.52
C MET A 184 4.24 9.56 -1.48
N LEU A 185 3.65 9.57 -0.28
CA LEU A 185 2.19 9.61 -0.13
C LEU A 185 1.62 11.02 -0.38
N GLU A 186 2.39 12.08 -0.16
CA GLU A 186 2.05 13.45 -0.56
C GLU A 186 1.89 13.54 -2.08
N ASP A 187 2.76 12.90 -2.88
CA ASP A 187 2.58 12.84 -4.35
C ASP A 187 1.25 12.15 -4.74
N LEU A 188 0.87 11.10 -4.01
CA LEU A 188 -0.41 10.40 -4.16
C LEU A 188 -1.59 11.29 -3.72
N GLU A 189 -1.42 12.04 -2.63
CA GLU A 189 -2.39 13.00 -2.10
C GLU A 189 -2.56 14.20 -3.04
N GLU A 190 -1.51 14.68 -3.71
CA GLU A 190 -1.55 15.73 -4.72
C GLU A 190 -2.37 15.29 -5.95
N VAL A 191 -2.14 14.07 -6.44
CA VAL A 191 -2.98 13.47 -7.50
C VAL A 191 -4.42 13.33 -7.03
N GLN A 192 -4.64 12.93 -5.76
CA GLN A 192 -5.96 12.83 -5.16
C GLN A 192 -6.68 14.19 -5.09
N GLN A 193 -5.95 15.25 -4.72
CA GLN A 193 -6.46 16.62 -4.64
C GLN A 193 -6.76 17.19 -6.02
N GLN A 194 -5.89 17.00 -7.01
CA GLN A 194 -6.15 17.43 -8.40
C GLN A 194 -7.43 16.81 -8.94
N ILE A 195 -7.62 15.50 -8.74
CA ILE A 195 -8.82 14.81 -9.20
C ILE A 195 -10.03 15.31 -8.42
N ASN A 196 -9.98 15.42 -7.09
CA ASN A 196 -11.09 15.98 -6.31
C ASN A 196 -11.47 17.40 -6.76
N TRP A 197 -10.49 18.22 -7.16
CA TRP A 197 -10.74 19.56 -7.71
C TRP A 197 -11.48 19.51 -9.05
N GLN A 198 -11.05 18.62 -9.96
CA GLN A 198 -11.75 18.40 -11.23
C GLN A 198 -13.19 17.94 -11.00
N TRP A 199 -13.42 17.10 -9.99
CA TRP A 199 -14.77 16.63 -9.61
C TRP A 199 -15.63 17.75 -9.03
N GLU A 200 -15.07 18.62 -8.19
CA GLU A 200 -15.80 19.79 -7.67
C GLU A 200 -16.15 20.80 -8.77
N ASP A 201 -15.22 21.06 -9.68
CA ASP A 201 -15.43 21.96 -10.81
C ASP A 201 -16.51 21.42 -11.75
N LEU A 202 -16.42 20.14 -12.09
CA LEU A 202 -17.46 19.39 -12.80
C LEU A 202 -18.81 19.44 -12.08
N ARG A 203 -18.84 19.37 -10.75
CA ARG A 203 -20.10 19.46 -10.00
C ARG A 203 -20.70 20.87 -10.06
N LYS A 204 -19.87 21.91 -10.00
CA LYS A 204 -20.27 23.33 -10.03
C LYS A 204 -20.77 23.75 -11.41
N SER A 205 -20.14 23.30 -12.49
CA SER A 205 -20.53 23.66 -13.86
C SER A 205 -21.93 23.17 -14.25
N TYR A 206 -22.39 22.04 -13.67
CA TYR A 206 -23.73 21.48 -13.89
C TYR A 206 -24.77 21.85 -12.81
N LEU A 207 -24.40 22.66 -11.81
CA LEU A 207 -25.34 23.19 -10.80
C LEU A 207 -25.85 24.60 -11.14
N ILE A 208 -25.25 25.26 -12.13
CA ILE A 208 -25.59 26.63 -12.57
C ILE A 208 -26.42 26.64 -13.88
N SER A 209 -26.57 25.50 -14.56
CA SER A 209 -27.45 25.32 -15.73
C SER A 209 -28.74 24.57 -15.37
#